data_AF-A0AAD9XHR6-F1
#
_entry.id   AF-A0AAD9XHR6-F1
#
_cell.length_a   1.000
_cell.length_b   1.000
_cell.length_c   1.000
_cell.angle_alpha   90.00
_cell.angle_beta   90.00
_cell.angle_gamma   90.00
#
_symmetry.space_group_name_H-M   'P 1'
#
loop_
_entity.id
_entity.type
_entity.pdbx_description
1 polymer ?
#
loop_
_entity_poly.entity_id
_entity_poly.type
_entity_poly.pdbx_seq_one_letter_code
_entity_poly.pdbx_strand_id
1 'polypeptide(L)'
;MVPILELLGISDYLATLLKARVSDFIYEGKWVIDNSFRVRFSDLCSRIDMVAISPFTDSLVWAHSRDGQVSCKSAYSCMIRDSPQVPWWRDVWCRFIPPSRSALTWCLLLNRLPTEDLLCRAGFHLAFRYSVCGVSNESSDHLFI
;
A
#
# COMPACT_ATOMS: atom_id res chain seq x y z
N MET A 1 10.90 16.63 4.22
CA MET A 1 10.13 17.21 5.34
C MET A 1 10.49 16.37 6.55
N VAL A 2 11.15 16.94 7.56
CA VAL A 2 11.62 16.19 8.74
C VAL A 2 10.44 15.99 9.70
N PRO A 3 10.19 14.77 10.21
CA PRO A 3 9.14 14.50 11.18
C PRO A 3 9.29 15.35 12.46
N ILE A 4 8.17 15.76 13.05
CA ILE A 4 8.17 16.53 14.31
C ILE A 4 8.82 15.73 15.45
N LEU A 5 8.67 14.40 15.45
CA LEU A 5 9.30 13.51 16.43
C LEU A 5 10.83 13.61 16.40
N GLU A 6 11.42 13.65 15.21
CA GLU A 6 12.87 13.81 15.03
C GLU A 6 13.33 15.20 15.47
N LEU A 7 12.54 16.24 15.18
CA LEU A 7 12.83 17.62 15.62
C LEU A 7 12.82 17.78 17.14
N LEU A 8 11.99 16.99 17.84
CA LEU A 8 11.87 17.03 19.30
C LEU A 8 12.81 16.04 20.01
N GLY A 9 13.57 15.24 19.26
CA GLY A 9 14.46 14.22 19.82
C GLY A 9 13.72 13.12 20.60
N ILE A 10 12.48 12.81 20.20
CA ILE A 10 11.64 11.82 20.89
C ILE A 10 12.00 10.43 20.39
N SER A 11 12.33 9.51 21.31
CA SER A 11 12.57 8.10 20.98
C SER A 11 11.29 7.43 20.46
N ASP A 12 11.44 6.51 19.51
CA ASP A 12 10.34 5.71 18.93
C ASP A 12 9.47 5.03 19.99
N TYR A 13 10.06 4.62 21.12
CA TYR A 13 9.30 4.06 22.24
C TYR A 13 8.28 5.06 22.80
N LEU A 14 8.71 6.32 23.03
CA LEU A 14 7.83 7.37 23.53
C LEU A 14 6.82 7.82 22.49
N ALA A 15 7.14 7.73 21.20
CA ALA A 15 6.21 8.06 20.12
C ALA A 15 4.93 7.21 20.19
N THR A 16 5.04 5.92 20.59
CA THR A 16 3.87 5.04 20.75
C THR A 16 2.94 5.44 21.90
N LEU A 17 3.45 6.20 22.87
CA LEU A 17 2.68 6.67 24.03
C LEU A 17 1.93 7.99 23.74
N LEU A 18 2.31 8.70 22.68
CA LEU A 18 1.65 9.94 22.26
C LEU A 18 0.35 9.61 21.54
N LYS A 19 -0.78 9.86 22.21
CA LYS A 19 -2.13 9.59 21.69
C LYS A 19 -2.86 10.83 21.19
N ALA A 20 -2.31 12.02 21.44
CA ALA A 20 -2.94 13.27 21.06
C ALA A 20 -2.97 13.40 19.54
N ARG A 21 -4.10 13.87 19.02
CA ARG A 21 -4.30 14.14 17.60
C ARG A 21 -4.03 15.61 17.33
N VAL A 22 -3.69 15.94 16.09
CA VAL A 22 -3.58 17.34 15.63
C VAL A 22 -4.88 18.10 15.88
N SER A 23 -6.04 17.44 15.70
CA SER A 23 -7.36 18.00 15.98
C SER A 23 -7.55 18.46 17.43
N ASP A 24 -6.87 17.84 18.39
CA ASP A 24 -7.02 18.17 19.82
C ASP A 24 -6.39 19.53 20.15
N PHE A 25 -5.51 20.03 19.27
CA PHE A 25 -4.84 21.33 19.39
C PHE A 25 -5.45 22.39 18.45
N ILE A 26 -6.60 22.11 17.85
CA ILE A 26 -7.31 23.02 16.95
C ILE A 26 -8.66 23.38 17.55
N TYR A 27 -8.90 24.66 17.79
CA TYR A 27 -10.18 25.18 18.25
C TYR A 27 -10.58 26.40 17.44
N GLU A 28 -11.82 26.42 16.91
CA GLU A 28 -12.34 27.51 16.06
C GLU A 28 -11.39 27.91 14.90
N GLY A 29 -10.74 26.93 14.28
CA GLY A 29 -9.82 27.18 13.17
C GLY A 29 -8.50 27.83 13.58
N LYS A 30 -8.13 27.79 14.87
CA LYS A 30 -6.87 28.32 15.40
C LYS A 30 -6.11 27.26 16.19
N TRP A 31 -4.79 27.36 16.16
CA TRP A 31 -3.89 26.53 16.96
C TRP A 31 -3.93 26.93 18.44
N VAL A 32 -4.44 26.04 19.28
CA VAL A 32 -4.47 26.17 20.73
C VAL A 32 -3.37 25.29 21.32
N ILE A 33 -2.20 25.91 21.51
CA ILE A 33 -1.01 25.26 22.07
C ILE A 33 -0.71 25.89 23.43
N ASP A 34 -0.38 25.07 24.42
CA ASP A 34 -0.08 25.57 25.76
C ASP A 34 1.11 26.54 25.78
N ASN A 35 1.06 27.56 26.64
CA ASN A 35 2.08 28.60 26.69
C ASN A 35 3.46 28.04 27.10
N SER A 36 3.50 27.00 27.94
CA SER A 36 4.75 26.34 28.32
C SER A 36 5.46 25.71 27.12
N PHE A 37 4.69 25.15 26.18
CA PHE A 37 5.21 24.57 24.94
C PHE A 37 5.69 25.68 23.99
N ARG A 38 4.94 26.79 23.91
CA ARG A 38 5.33 27.96 23.10
C ARG A 38 6.65 28.58 23.54
N VAL A 39 6.88 28.71 24.84
CA VAL A 39 8.14 29.25 25.38
C VAL A 39 9.31 28.31 25.12
N ARG A 40 9.09 27.00 25.25
CA ARG A 40 10.15 25.99 25.08
C ARG A 40 10.52 25.76 23.61
N PHE A 41 9.55 25.88 22.70
CA PHE A 41 9.70 25.58 21.28
C PHE A 41 9.16 26.72 20.41
N SER A 42 9.69 27.93 20.60
CA SER A 42 9.25 29.14 19.90
C SER A 42 9.35 29.02 18.38
N ASP A 43 10.44 28.44 17.87
CA ASP A 43 10.69 28.26 16.44
C ASP A 43 9.75 27.23 15.80
N LEU A 44 9.33 26.23 16.57
CA LEU A 44 8.35 25.26 16.09
C LEU A 44 6.95 25.88 16.06
N CYS A 45 6.59 26.64 17.11
CA CYS A 45 5.29 27.29 17.20
C CYS A 45 5.10 28.35 16.11
N SER A 46 6.13 29.14 15.80
CA SER A 46 6.07 30.08 14.68
C SER A 46 5.83 29.38 13.34
N ARG A 47 6.42 28.21 13.13
CA ARG A 47 6.17 27.37 11.95
C ARG A 47 4.76 26.79 11.92
N ILE A 48 4.21 26.40 13.07
CA ILE A 48 2.84 25.89 13.17
C ILE A 48 1.84 27.02 12.92
N ASP A 49 2.05 28.20 13.48
CA ASP A 49 1.18 29.37 13.32
C ASP A 49 1.14 29.87 11.85
N MET A 50 2.20 29.62 11.07
CA MET A 50 2.19 29.87 9.61
C MET A 50 1.30 28.90 8.82
N VAL A 51 0.94 27.75 9.39
CA VAL A 51 0.07 26.76 8.73
C VAL A 51 -1.38 27.18 8.92
N ALA A 52 -1.99 27.69 7.85
CA ALA A 52 -3.40 28.04 7.83
C ALA A 52 -4.27 26.78 8.01
N ILE A 53 -5.16 26.81 9.00
CA ILE A 53 -6.15 25.76 9.21
C ILE A 53 -7.31 26.01 8.25
N SER A 54 -7.51 25.06 7.34
CA SER A 54 -8.66 25.06 6.45
C SER A 54 -9.94 24.77 7.25
N PRO A 55 -11.04 25.51 7.03
CA PRO A 55 -12.34 25.18 7.61
C PRO A 55 -13.00 23.97 6.92
N PHE A 56 -12.46 23.52 5.79
CA PHE A 56 -12.96 22.38 5.05
C PHE A 56 -12.49 21.08 5.69
N THR A 57 -13.35 20.06 5.65
CA THR A 57 -13.02 18.71 6.10
C THR A 57 -11.93 18.10 5.24
N ASP A 58 -10.97 17.44 5.88
CA ASP A 58 -9.96 16.66 5.17
C ASP A 58 -10.60 15.61 4.26
N SER A 59 -10.05 15.48 3.05
CA SER A 59 -10.46 14.45 2.09
C SER A 59 -9.24 13.75 1.53
N LEU A 60 -9.39 12.44 1.28
CA LEU A 60 -8.35 11.66 0.62
C LEU A 60 -8.34 12.01 -0.87
N VAL A 61 -7.20 12.52 -1.34
CA VAL A 61 -6.99 12.89 -2.73
C VAL A 61 -6.04 11.89 -3.37
N TRP A 62 -6.48 11.24 -4.45
CA TRP A 62 -5.61 10.37 -5.23
C TRP A 62 -4.64 11.23 -6.05
N ALA A 63 -3.37 11.27 -5.63
CA ALA A 63 -2.34 12.12 -6.25
C ALA A 63 -2.14 11.89 -7.76
N HIS A 64 -2.48 10.70 -8.25
CA HIS A 64 -2.38 10.34 -9.67
C HIS A 64 -3.68 10.60 -10.45
N SER A 65 -4.64 11.35 -9.90
CA SER A 65 -5.85 11.78 -10.61
C SER A 65 -5.93 13.31 -10.70
N ARG A 66 -6.47 13.81 -11.83
CA ARG A 66 -6.64 15.25 -12.06
C ARG A 66 -7.78 15.87 -11.23
N ASP A 67 -8.78 15.07 -10.90
CA ASP A 67 -9.94 15.44 -10.09
C ASP A 67 -9.80 15.01 -8.62
N GLY A 68 -8.67 14.40 -8.26
CA GLY A 68 -8.41 13.87 -6.92
C GLY A 68 -9.19 12.61 -6.57
N GLN A 69 -10.06 12.11 -7.45
CA GLN A 69 -10.88 10.93 -7.17
C GLN A 69 -10.14 9.64 -7.51
N VAL A 70 -10.34 8.63 -6.67
CA VAL A 70 -9.85 7.27 -6.95
C VAL A 70 -10.90 6.49 -7.72
N SER A 71 -10.47 5.82 -8.77
CA SER A 71 -11.28 4.84 -9.50
C SER A 71 -10.50 3.53 -9.60
N CYS A 72 -11.19 2.41 -9.78
CA CYS A 72 -10.51 1.14 -10.04
C CYS A 72 -9.53 1.24 -11.22
N LYS A 73 -9.90 2.01 -12.26
CA LYS A 73 -9.05 2.26 -13.42
C LYS A 73 -7.77 3.04 -13.06
N SER A 74 -7.89 4.16 -12.37
CA SER A 74 -6.72 4.99 -12.01
C SER A 74 -5.80 4.29 -11.01
N ALA A 75 -6.36 3.53 -10.07
CA ALA A 75 -5.58 2.68 -9.17
C ALA A 75 -4.85 1.57 -9.94
N TYR A 76 -5.56 0.84 -10.81
CA TYR A 76 -4.99 -0.25 -11.62
C TYR A 76 -3.85 0.24 -12.52
N SER A 77 -4.05 1.34 -13.24
CA SER A 77 -3.00 1.93 -14.09
C SER A 77 -1.77 2.37 -13.29
N CYS A 78 -1.94 2.85 -12.06
CA CYS A 78 -0.82 3.19 -11.19
C CYS A 78 -0.02 1.95 -10.73
N MET A 79 -0.70 0.82 -10.53
CA MET A 79 -0.07 -0.44 -10.11
C MET A 79 0.64 -1.15 -11.27
N ILE A 80 0.15 -1.02 -12.50
CA ILE A 80 0.53 -1.85 -13.67
C ILE A 80 1.36 -1.05 -14.70
N ARG A 81 2.17 -0.10 -14.24
CA ARG A 81 2.98 0.78 -15.10
C ARG A 81 3.73 0.07 -16.23
N ASP A 82 4.14 -1.19 -16.04
CA ASP A 82 4.95 -1.95 -17.01
C ASP A 82 4.46 -3.39 -17.23
N SER A 83 3.19 -3.60 -17.62
CA SER A 83 2.78 -4.93 -18.11
C SER A 83 3.33 -5.19 -19.52
N PRO A 84 4.22 -6.17 -19.72
CA PRO A 84 4.60 -6.56 -21.07
C PRO A 84 3.37 -7.07 -21.84
N GLN A 85 3.17 -6.56 -23.05
CA GLN A 85 2.18 -7.10 -23.97
C GLN A 85 2.72 -8.42 -24.52
N VAL A 86 2.29 -9.54 -23.93
CA VAL A 86 2.68 -10.88 -24.41
C VAL A 86 1.95 -11.18 -25.72
N PRO A 87 2.65 -11.60 -26.80
CA PRO A 87 2.04 -11.74 -28.13
C PRO A 87 0.91 -12.79 -28.19
N TRP A 88 0.96 -13.79 -27.30
CA TRP A 88 0.01 -14.91 -27.23
C TRP A 88 -1.26 -14.62 -26.41
N TRP A 89 -1.47 -13.38 -25.93
CA TRP A 89 -2.61 -13.09 -25.05
C TRP A 89 -3.97 -13.40 -25.69
N ARG A 90 -4.10 -13.18 -27.00
CA ARG A 90 -5.34 -13.43 -27.75
C ARG A 90 -5.68 -14.92 -27.80
N ASP A 91 -4.67 -15.77 -27.83
CA ASP A 91 -4.85 -17.22 -27.89
C ASP A 91 -5.41 -17.75 -26.56
N VAL A 92 -4.94 -17.19 -25.44
CA VAL A 92 -5.42 -17.56 -24.10
C VAL A 92 -6.82 -17.03 -23.82
N TRP A 93 -7.13 -15.80 -24.25
CA TRP A 93 -8.44 -15.16 -24.06
C TRP A 93 -9.37 -15.35 -25.27
N CYS A 94 -9.30 -16.52 -25.91
CA CYS A 94 -10.18 -16.87 -27.00
C CYS A 94 -11.60 -17.18 -26.50
N ARG A 95 -12.64 -16.75 -27.24
CA ARG A 95 -14.06 -16.94 -26.89
C ARG A 95 -14.49 -18.40 -26.69
N PHE A 96 -13.73 -19.35 -27.22
CA PHE A 96 -14.01 -20.79 -27.10
C PHE A 96 -13.45 -21.39 -25.80
N ILE A 97 -12.62 -20.64 -25.07
CA ILE A 97 -12.03 -21.07 -23.81
C ILE A 97 -12.83 -20.44 -22.66
N PRO A 98 -13.36 -21.24 -21.72
CA PRO A 98 -14.02 -20.70 -20.53
C PRO A 98 -13.07 -19.77 -19.74
N PRO A 99 -13.56 -18.65 -19.19
CA PRO A 99 -12.72 -17.68 -18.47
C PRO A 99 -11.87 -18.29 -17.35
N SER A 100 -12.38 -19.31 -16.66
CA SER A 100 -11.63 -20.02 -15.62
C SER A 100 -10.39 -20.74 -16.16
N ARG A 101 -10.49 -21.35 -17.35
CA ARG A 101 -9.36 -22.01 -18.02
C ARG A 101 -8.38 -20.99 -18.56
N SER A 102 -8.87 -19.92 -19.20
CA SER A 102 -8.02 -18.81 -19.66
C SER A 102 -7.23 -18.19 -18.51
N ALA A 103 -7.86 -17.94 -17.37
CA ALA A 103 -7.18 -17.40 -16.18
C ALA A 103 -6.10 -18.36 -15.65
N LEU A 104 -6.40 -19.65 -15.55
CA LEU A 104 -5.43 -20.66 -15.12
C LEU A 104 -4.23 -20.71 -16.09
N THR A 105 -4.49 -20.81 -17.40
CA THR A 105 -3.45 -20.84 -18.43
C THR A 105 -2.63 -19.56 -18.46
N TRP A 106 -3.25 -18.40 -18.25
CA TRP A 106 -2.56 -17.11 -18.14
C TRP A 106 -1.58 -17.09 -16.95
N CYS A 107 -2.03 -17.54 -15.78
CA CYS A 107 -1.17 -17.66 -14.60
C CYS A 107 -0.04 -18.68 -14.84
N LEU A 108 -0.34 -19.80 -15.49
CA LEU A 108 0.63 -20.85 -15.81
C LEU A 108 1.74 -20.32 -16.73
N LEU A 109 1.37 -19.70 -17.86
CA LEU A 109 2.33 -19.19 -18.84
C LEU A 109 3.18 -18.04 -18.33
N LEU A 110 2.70 -17.28 -17.33
CA LEU A 110 3.46 -16.24 -16.66
C LEU A 110 4.27 -16.74 -15.46
N ASN A 111 4.23 -18.04 -15.15
CA ASN A 111 4.78 -18.64 -13.94
C ASN A 111 4.33 -17.91 -12.66
N ARG A 112 3.02 -17.67 -12.57
CA ARG A 112 2.31 -16.95 -11.48
C ARG A 112 1.21 -17.80 -10.85
N LEU A 113 1.25 -19.12 -11.02
CA LEU A 113 0.37 -20.00 -10.25
C LEU A 113 0.72 -19.88 -8.76
N PRO A 114 -0.26 -19.91 -7.85
CA PRO A 114 -0.01 -19.83 -6.41
C PRO A 114 0.49 -21.18 -5.87
N THR A 115 1.57 -21.70 -6.46
CA THR A 115 2.22 -22.92 -6.00
C THR A 115 3.04 -22.62 -4.74
N GLU A 116 3.26 -23.65 -3.95
CA GLU A 116 3.94 -23.55 -2.66
C GLU A 116 5.34 -22.92 -2.78
N ASP A 117 6.08 -23.23 -3.86
CA ASP A 117 7.39 -22.63 -4.13
C ASP A 117 7.32 -21.10 -4.33
N LEU A 118 6.32 -20.62 -5.09
CA LEU A 118 6.16 -19.20 -5.40
C LEU A 118 5.64 -18.42 -4.17
N LEU A 119 4.76 -19.02 -3.38
CA LEU A 119 4.27 -18.43 -2.14
C LEU A 119 5.39 -18.31 -1.09
N CYS A 120 6.22 -19.35 -0.92
CA CYS A 120 7.38 -19.30 -0.03
C CYS A 120 8.39 -18.23 -0.49
N ARG A 121 8.66 -18.12 -1.79
CA ARG A 121 9.51 -17.06 -2.35
C ARG A 121 8.96 -15.65 -2.12
N ALA A 122 7.64 -15.51 -2.07
CA ALA A 122 6.97 -14.25 -1.75
C ALA A 122 6.92 -13.94 -0.23
N GLY A 123 7.53 -14.79 0.62
CA GLY A 123 7.64 -14.58 2.06
C GLY A 123 6.47 -15.16 2.88
N PHE A 124 5.60 -15.97 2.26
CA PHE A 124 4.57 -16.69 3.01
C PHE A 124 5.16 -17.94 3.66
N HIS A 125 4.95 -18.09 4.96
CA HIS A 125 5.35 -19.29 5.69
C HIS A 125 4.24 -20.34 5.62
N LEU A 126 4.37 -21.26 4.67
CA LEU A 126 3.49 -22.43 4.55
C LEU A 126 4.12 -23.61 5.29
N ALA A 127 3.30 -24.41 5.96
CA ALA A 127 3.75 -25.68 6.50
C ALA A 127 3.97 -26.62 5.32
N PHE A 128 5.23 -26.91 4.99
CA PHE A 128 5.57 -27.73 3.84
C PHE A 128 4.82 -29.06 3.90
N ARG A 129 3.82 -29.20 3.04
CA ARG A 129 3.09 -30.44 2.87
C ARG A 129 3.19 -30.73 1.40
N TYR A 130 3.87 -31.81 1.07
CA TYR A 130 3.85 -32.47 -0.23
C TYR A 130 2.42 -32.90 -0.60
N SER A 131 1.52 -31.94 -0.73
CA SER A 131 0.08 -32.11 -0.61
C SER A 131 -0.49 -32.84 -1.82
N VAL A 132 0.22 -32.77 -2.94
CA VAL A 132 -0.17 -33.37 -4.22
C VAL A 132 0.46 -34.76 -4.42
N CYS A 133 1.78 -34.90 -4.30
CA CYS A 133 2.47 -36.17 -4.60
C CYS A 133 3.13 -36.86 -3.41
N GLY A 134 3.24 -36.22 -2.25
CA GLY A 134 3.94 -36.78 -1.09
C GLY A 134 5.48 -36.78 -1.19
N VAL A 135 6.06 -36.38 -2.32
CA VAL A 135 7.50 -36.60 -2.64
C VAL A 135 8.26 -35.30 -2.92
N SER A 136 7.63 -34.32 -3.56
CA SER A 136 8.27 -33.07 -3.98
C SER A 136 7.36 -31.87 -3.77
N ASN A 137 7.97 -30.70 -3.64
CA ASN A 137 7.25 -29.44 -3.46
C ASN A 137 6.35 -29.16 -4.66
N GLU A 138 5.19 -28.56 -4.40
CA GLU A 138 4.28 -28.15 -5.47
C GLU A 138 4.95 -27.07 -6.33
N SER A 139 5.02 -27.31 -7.64
CA SER A 139 5.55 -26.41 -8.67
C SER A 139 4.68 -26.53 -9.91
N SER A 140 4.63 -25.47 -10.73
CA SER A 140 3.87 -25.44 -11.99
C SER A 140 4.28 -26.56 -12.94
N ASP A 141 5.58 -26.83 -13.07
CA ASP A 141 6.11 -27.93 -13.87
C ASP A 141 5.64 -29.29 -13.34
N HIS A 142 5.67 -29.48 -12.03
CA HIS A 142 5.26 -30.75 -11.41
C HIS A 142 3.74 -31.01 -11.49
N LEU A 143 2.92 -29.96 -11.65
CA LEU A 143 1.46 -30.08 -11.73
C LEU A 143 0.94 -30.33 -13.16
N PHE A 144 1.64 -29.85 -14.18
CA PHE A 144 1.10 -29.75 -15.55
C PHE A 144 2.01 -30.31 -16.66
N ILE A 145 3.18 -30.85 -16.32
CA ILE A 145 4.12 -31.52 -17.25
C ILE A 145 4.35 -32.97 -16.78
#